data_AF-A0A7K6V5J5-F1
#
_entry.id   AF-A0A7K6V5J5-F1
#
_cell.length_a   1.000
_cell.length_b   1.000
_cell.length_c   1.000
_cell.angle_alpha   90.00
_cell.angle_beta   90.00
_cell.angle_gamma   90.00
#
_symmetry.space_group_name_H-M   'P 1'
#
loop_
_entity.id
_entity.type
_entity.pdbx_description
1 polymer ?
#
loop_
_entity_poly.entity_id
_entity_poly.type
_entity_poly.pdbx_seq_one_letter_code
_entity_poly.pdbx_strand_id
1 'polypeptide(L)'
;AQAVPPALLPVDAGDGAVPSPLLRQDQQLELLERLDFVVRNIVELRKEVEELRNSLQHLAVEIVREVRTHLEETQRVTHRRKFPFSRDRSDSTGSSSIYFTASSGNANTDDGESEGGYTTANAESDYDRESERESEEGEDEVSCETVRTVRRDSLDLVPEDESPLVLDSLLEEGLGQLLEQADRLHSGDEQDKREGFQLLLNNKLAYVGQREFLWRLARAHSDMCELTEDTDERRSYATEGKEELELALQKWDQSAECHQW
;
A
#
# COMPACT_ATOMS: atom_id res chain seq x y z
N ALA A 1 -82.43 -38.14 -55.22
CA ALA A 1 -82.39 -36.67 -55.39
C ALA A 1 -80.93 -36.27 -55.28
N GLN A 2 -80.20 -35.99 -56.37
CA GLN A 2 -80.19 -34.75 -57.18
C GLN A 2 -79.61 -33.57 -56.34
N ALA A 3 -78.59 -32.79 -56.70
CA ALA A 3 -77.75 -32.60 -57.89
C ALA A 3 -76.43 -31.84 -57.53
N VAL A 4 -75.55 -31.73 -58.53
CA VAL A 4 -74.24 -31.04 -58.66
C VAL A 4 -74.32 -29.47 -58.54
N PRO A 5 -73.21 -28.72 -58.32
CA PRO A 5 -73.12 -27.38 -57.70
C PRO A 5 -73.14 -26.20 -58.69
N PRO A 6 -72.91 -24.94 -58.25
CA PRO A 6 -71.70 -24.23 -58.70
C PRO A 6 -71.09 -23.18 -57.73
N ALA A 7 -69.87 -22.75 -58.08
CA ALA A 7 -68.99 -21.77 -57.45
C ALA A 7 -69.50 -20.32 -57.45
N LEU A 8 -69.07 -19.51 -56.46
CA LEU A 8 -68.84 -18.07 -56.58
C LEU A 8 -67.80 -17.59 -55.53
N LEU A 9 -66.63 -17.14 -56.00
CA LEU A 9 -65.85 -16.08 -55.34
C LEU A 9 -66.34 -14.73 -55.88
N PRO A 10 -66.25 -13.65 -55.09
CA PRO A 10 -65.34 -12.53 -55.42
C PRO A 10 -64.59 -12.04 -54.15
N VAL A 11 -63.27 -11.82 -54.18
CA VAL A 11 -62.56 -10.58 -54.59
C VAL A 11 -63.15 -9.31 -53.95
N ASP A 12 -62.49 -8.79 -52.91
CA ASP A 12 -61.96 -7.40 -52.77
C ASP A 12 -61.42 -7.24 -51.32
N ALA A 13 -60.10 -7.21 -51.09
CA ALA A 13 -59.22 -6.03 -51.00
C ALA A 13 -59.22 -5.34 -49.62
N GLY A 14 -58.00 -5.18 -49.08
CA GLY A 14 -57.67 -4.42 -47.87
C GLY A 14 -57.11 -5.32 -46.77
N ASP A 15 -55.95 -5.09 -46.18
CA ASP A 15 -54.90 -4.11 -46.36
C ASP A 15 -53.74 -4.64 -45.51
N GLY A 16 -52.54 -4.68 -46.10
CA GLY A 16 -51.29 -4.45 -45.38
C GLY A 16 -50.94 -5.17 -44.08
N ALA A 17 -51.38 -6.41 -43.81
CA ALA A 17 -50.73 -7.21 -42.78
C ALA A 17 -49.40 -7.75 -43.33
N VAL A 18 -48.39 -6.88 -43.40
CA VAL A 18 -47.00 -7.25 -43.60
C VAL A 18 -46.68 -8.31 -42.54
N PRO A 19 -46.39 -9.57 -42.89
CA PRO A 19 -45.67 -10.41 -41.95
C PRO A 19 -44.32 -9.71 -41.83
N SER A 20 -44.01 -9.10 -40.69
CA SER A 20 -42.64 -8.75 -40.34
C SER A 20 -41.83 -10.00 -40.65
N PRO A 21 -40.97 -9.99 -41.69
CA PRO A 21 -40.26 -11.20 -42.02
C PRO A 21 -39.33 -11.38 -40.83
N LEU A 22 -39.54 -12.48 -40.12
CA LEU A 22 -38.48 -13.21 -39.45
C LEU A 22 -37.22 -12.95 -40.28
N LEU A 23 -36.25 -12.23 -39.69
CA LEU A 23 -34.97 -11.86 -40.31
C LEU A 23 -34.58 -12.92 -41.33
N ARG A 24 -34.31 -12.54 -42.59
CA ARG A 24 -33.95 -13.49 -43.66
C ARG A 24 -33.01 -14.52 -43.06
N GLN A 25 -33.30 -15.81 -43.22
CA GLN A 25 -32.55 -16.89 -42.57
C GLN A 25 -31.02 -16.74 -42.72
N ASP A 26 -30.59 -16.17 -43.85
CA ASP A 26 -29.20 -15.79 -44.15
C ASP A 26 -28.62 -14.73 -43.18
N GLN A 27 -29.39 -13.69 -42.84
CA GLN A 27 -28.99 -12.66 -41.86
C GLN A 27 -28.92 -13.23 -40.44
N GLN A 28 -29.78 -14.18 -40.10
CA GLN A 28 -29.71 -14.88 -38.80
C GLN A 28 -28.46 -15.75 -38.71
N LEU A 29 -28.11 -16.45 -39.79
CA LEU A 29 -26.88 -17.23 -39.88
C LEU A 29 -25.63 -16.34 -39.76
N GLU A 30 -25.61 -15.20 -40.44
CA GLU A 30 -24.50 -14.24 -40.36
C GLU A 30 -24.34 -13.65 -38.94
N LEU A 31 -25.45 -13.36 -38.26
CA LEU A 31 -25.44 -12.93 -36.86
C LEU A 31 -24.91 -14.01 -35.91
N LEU A 32 -25.30 -15.27 -36.11
CA LEU A 32 -24.79 -16.40 -35.33
C LEU A 32 -23.28 -16.58 -35.55
N GLU A 33 -22.80 -16.48 -36.79
CA GLU A 33 -21.37 -16.56 -37.10
C GLU A 33 -20.58 -15.39 -36.47
N ARG A 34 -21.15 -14.18 -36.48
CA ARG A 34 -20.58 -13.00 -35.81
C ARG A 34 -20.51 -13.21 -34.30
N LEU A 35 -21.55 -13.77 -33.69
CA LEU A 35 -21.57 -14.09 -32.25
C LEU A 35 -20.55 -15.18 -31.91
N ASP A 36 -20.45 -16.24 -32.70
CA ASP A 36 -19.43 -17.28 -32.52
C ASP A 36 -18.01 -16.72 -32.64
N PHE A 37 -17.80 -15.75 -33.54
CA PHE A 37 -16.52 -15.05 -33.62
C PHE A 37 -16.26 -14.23 -32.35
N VAL A 38 -17.24 -13.46 -31.86
CA VAL A 38 -17.09 -12.68 -30.62
C VAL A 38 -16.82 -13.59 -29.42
N VAL A 39 -17.52 -14.71 -29.28
CA VAL A 39 -17.29 -15.69 -28.22
C VAL A 39 -15.88 -16.25 -28.29
N ARG A 40 -15.36 -16.57 -29.49
CA ARG A 40 -13.96 -17.01 -29.67
C ARG A 40 -12.97 -15.94 -29.22
N ASN A 41 -13.15 -14.68 -29.62
CA ASN A 41 -12.29 -13.58 -29.19
C ASN A 41 -12.34 -13.37 -27.68
N ILE A 42 -13.50 -13.49 -27.05
CA ILE A 42 -13.62 -13.38 -25.59
C ILE A 42 -12.84 -14.52 -24.91
N VAL A 43 -12.91 -15.74 -25.44
CA VAL A 43 -12.13 -16.86 -24.89
C VAL A 43 -10.63 -16.65 -25.07
N GLU A 44 -10.18 -16.15 -26.21
CA GLU A 44 -8.78 -15.80 -26.47
C GLU A 44 -8.30 -14.69 -25.53
N LEU A 45 -9.06 -13.60 -25.43
CA LEU A 45 -8.75 -12.49 -24.52
C LEU A 45 -8.67 -12.96 -23.06
N ARG A 46 -9.58 -13.85 -22.63
CA ARG A 46 -9.52 -14.41 -21.26
C ARG A 46 -8.24 -15.20 -21.03
N LYS A 47 -7.74 -15.95 -22.03
CA LYS A 47 -6.46 -16.66 -21.94
C LYS A 47 -5.28 -15.69 -21.89
N GLU A 48 -5.28 -14.65 -22.72
CA GLU A 48 -4.24 -13.62 -22.71
C GLU A 48 -4.17 -12.89 -21.37
N VAL A 49 -5.32 -12.56 -20.77
CA VAL A 49 -5.39 -11.95 -19.44
C VAL A 49 -4.85 -12.90 -18.37
N GLU A 50 -5.16 -14.19 -18.45
CA GLU A 50 -4.63 -15.19 -17.52
C GLU A 50 -3.11 -15.35 -17.67
N GLU A 51 -2.58 -15.36 -18.89
CA GLU A 51 -1.15 -15.37 -19.16
C GLU A 51 -0.46 -14.11 -18.62
N LEU A 52 -1.05 -12.92 -18.84
CA LEU A 52 -0.54 -11.67 -18.29
C LEU A 52 -0.49 -11.71 -16.76
N ARG A 53 -1.56 -12.18 -16.11
CA ARG A 53 -1.60 -12.33 -14.65
C ARG A 53 -0.52 -13.28 -14.15
N ASN A 54 -0.32 -14.41 -14.80
CA ASN A 54 0.74 -15.36 -14.45
C ASN A 54 2.14 -14.75 -14.62
N SER A 55 2.36 -13.98 -15.70
CA SER A 55 3.62 -13.29 -15.94
C SER A 55 3.91 -12.21 -14.89
N LEU A 56 2.89 -11.45 -14.48
CA LEU A 56 2.99 -10.44 -13.43
C LEU A 56 3.28 -11.06 -12.06
N GLN A 57 2.62 -12.18 -11.73
CA GLN A 57 2.89 -12.92 -10.51
C GLN A 57 4.32 -13.45 -10.48
N HIS A 58 4.81 -14.01 -11.59
CA HIS A 58 6.20 -14.46 -11.69
C HIS A 58 7.18 -13.31 -11.52
N LEU A 59 6.94 -12.17 -12.19
CA LEU A 59 7.77 -10.98 -12.07
C LEU A 59 7.80 -10.43 -10.64
N ALA A 60 6.66 -10.41 -9.94
CA ALA A 60 6.59 -9.97 -8.55
C ALA A 60 7.46 -10.86 -7.62
N VAL A 61 7.39 -12.19 -7.80
CA VAL A 61 8.24 -13.13 -7.05
C VAL A 61 9.73 -12.90 -7.37
N GLU A 62 10.05 -12.63 -8.63
CA GLU A 62 11.42 -12.35 -9.06
C GLU A 62 11.96 -11.05 -8.45
N ILE A 63 11.18 -9.97 -8.44
CA ILE A 63 11.54 -8.70 -7.80
C ILE A 63 11.78 -8.89 -6.30
N VAL A 64 10.87 -9.58 -5.60
CA VAL A 64 11.03 -9.85 -4.16
C VAL A 64 12.29 -10.66 -3.89
N ARG A 65 12.56 -11.68 -4.72
CA ARG A 65 13.78 -12.48 -4.64
C ARG A 65 15.02 -11.61 -4.85
N GLU A 66 15.04 -10.77 -5.89
CA GLU A 66 16.16 -9.91 -6.22
C GLU A 66 16.43 -8.87 -5.12
N VAL A 67 15.40 -8.18 -4.64
CA VAL A 67 15.48 -7.23 -3.52
C VAL A 67 16.02 -7.91 -2.26
N ARG A 68 15.54 -9.11 -1.93
CA ARG A 68 16.06 -9.88 -0.80
C ARG A 68 17.54 -10.22 -0.98
N THR A 69 17.94 -10.70 -2.16
CA THR A 69 19.35 -11.01 -2.42
C THR A 69 20.24 -9.78 -2.36
N HIS A 70 19.77 -8.65 -2.89
CA HIS A 70 20.49 -7.38 -2.88
C HIS A 70 20.58 -6.81 -1.45
N LEU A 71 19.54 -6.95 -0.64
CA LEU A 71 19.57 -6.57 0.77
C LEU A 71 20.57 -7.43 1.55
N GLU A 72 20.56 -8.75 1.36
CA GLU A 72 21.53 -9.65 2.00
C GLU A 72 22.97 -9.35 1.56
N GLU A 73 23.20 -8.97 0.31
CA GLU A 73 24.51 -8.58 -0.21
C GLU A 73 24.98 -7.23 0.37
N THR A 74 24.12 -6.20 0.34
CA THR A 74 24.42 -4.88 0.93
C THR A 74 24.62 -4.96 2.44
N GLN A 75 23.88 -5.82 3.15
CA GLN A 75 24.09 -6.08 4.56
C GLN A 75 25.45 -6.76 4.80
N ARG A 76 25.87 -7.72 3.96
CA ARG A 76 27.21 -8.33 4.03
C ARG A 76 28.34 -7.32 3.78
N VAL A 77 28.17 -6.39 2.85
CA VAL A 77 29.14 -5.30 2.62
C VAL A 77 29.17 -4.32 3.80
N THR A 78 28.01 -4.03 4.40
CA THR A 78 27.90 -3.15 5.57
C THR A 78 28.48 -3.79 6.84
N HIS A 79 28.25 -5.08 7.05
CA HIS A 79 28.86 -5.85 8.16
C HIS A 79 30.37 -5.99 8.01
N ARG A 80 30.91 -5.99 6.79
CA ARG A 80 32.36 -5.90 6.56
C ARG A 80 32.93 -4.50 6.83
N ARG A 81 32.13 -3.45 6.68
CA ARG A 81 32.51 -2.06 7.03
C ARG A 81 32.33 -1.74 8.51
N LYS A 82 31.40 -2.41 9.19
CA LYS A 82 31.18 -2.35 10.64
C LYS A 82 31.91 -3.50 11.33
N PHE A 83 33.22 -3.62 11.12
CA PHE A 83 34.04 -4.26 12.15
C PHE A 83 34.14 -3.22 13.27
N PRO A 84 33.59 -3.47 14.47
CA PRO A 84 33.99 -2.68 15.62
C PRO A 84 35.45 -3.02 15.80
N PHE A 85 36.33 -2.02 15.73
CA PHE A 85 37.55 -2.14 16.49
C PHE A 85 37.10 -2.29 17.93
N SER A 86 37.02 -3.53 18.42
CA SER A 86 37.24 -3.77 19.84
C SER A 86 38.59 -3.15 20.09
N ARG A 87 38.61 -1.95 20.68
CA ARG A 87 39.80 -1.45 21.34
C ARG A 87 39.96 -2.28 22.60
N ASP A 88 40.23 -3.57 22.39
CA ASP A 88 40.91 -4.40 23.35
C ASP A 88 42.21 -3.65 23.58
N ARG A 89 42.38 -3.14 24.79
CA ARG A 89 43.66 -2.61 25.22
C ARG A 89 44.62 -3.77 25.13
N SER A 90 45.37 -3.80 24.03
CA SER A 90 46.53 -4.63 23.88
C SER A 90 47.50 -4.26 25.00
N ASP A 91 47.45 -5.00 26.11
CA ASP A 91 48.60 -5.12 27.00
C ASP A 91 49.66 -5.98 26.26
N SER A 92 50.19 -5.42 25.17
CA SER A 92 51.39 -5.89 24.52
C SER A 92 52.60 -5.40 25.31
N THR A 93 52.82 -5.99 26.49
CA THR A 93 54.17 -6.01 27.11
C THR A 93 55.00 -7.14 26.51
N GLY A 94 55.03 -7.23 25.19
CA GLY A 94 55.61 -8.39 24.50
C GLY A 94 55.66 -8.22 22.99
N SER A 95 56.46 -7.27 22.51
CA SER A 95 57.00 -7.37 21.16
C SER A 95 58.40 -6.78 21.12
N SER A 96 59.33 -7.66 20.74
CA SER A 96 60.74 -7.40 20.56
C SER A 96 60.97 -6.46 19.38
N SER A 97 61.55 -5.30 19.63
CA SER A 97 62.36 -4.59 18.64
C SER A 97 63.70 -4.23 19.28
N ILE A 98 64.78 -4.56 18.56
CA ILE A 98 66.17 -4.63 19.06
C ILE A 98 66.91 -3.30 18.84
N TYR A 99 66.20 -2.19 18.65
CA TYR A 99 66.80 -0.92 18.29
C TYR A 99 66.01 0.22 18.94
N PHE A 100 66.32 0.52 20.21
CA PHE A 100 66.58 1.88 20.74
C PHE A 100 66.64 1.84 22.27
N THR A 101 67.66 1.18 22.82
CA THR A 101 68.03 1.36 24.23
C THR A 101 68.78 2.68 24.35
N ALA A 102 68.11 3.77 24.75
CA ALA A 102 68.81 4.98 25.16
C ALA A 102 68.02 5.77 26.21
N SER A 103 68.68 5.94 27.35
CA SER A 103 68.49 6.96 28.39
C SER A 103 67.32 6.80 29.36
N SER A 104 67.60 6.06 30.43
CA SER A 104 67.23 6.46 31.78
C SER A 104 67.75 7.88 32.07
N GLY A 105 66.86 8.85 32.27
CA GLY A 105 67.27 10.23 32.54
C GLY A 105 66.17 11.10 33.13
N ASN A 106 66.13 11.11 34.47
CA ASN A 106 65.61 12.13 35.39
C ASN A 106 64.15 12.60 35.33
N ALA A 107 63.57 12.67 36.52
CA ALA A 107 62.47 13.56 36.85
C ALA A 107 63.00 14.99 36.95
N ASN A 108 62.31 15.95 36.33
CA ASN A 108 62.11 17.32 36.82
C ASN A 108 61.06 18.05 35.98
N THR A 109 60.17 18.73 36.71
CA THR A 109 59.44 19.97 36.40
C THR A 109 59.73 20.68 35.08
N ASP A 110 58.64 21.07 34.40
CA ASP A 110 58.30 22.45 33.99
C ASP A 110 57.85 22.62 32.53
N ASP A 111 56.91 23.56 32.41
CA ASP A 111 56.26 24.25 31.30
C ASP A 111 56.62 23.99 29.82
N GLY A 112 55.58 24.08 28.97
CA GLY A 112 55.74 24.60 27.61
C GLY A 112 55.11 23.79 26.48
N GLU A 113 54.13 24.41 25.82
CA GLU A 113 53.90 24.31 24.36
C GLU A 113 53.05 23.12 23.86
N SER A 114 51.79 23.15 24.28
CA SER A 114 50.68 22.58 23.51
C SER A 114 50.43 23.43 22.25
N GLU A 115 50.87 22.97 21.08
CA GLU A 115 50.43 23.52 19.79
C GLU A 115 50.51 22.46 18.69
N GLY A 116 49.38 22.06 18.12
CA GLY A 116 49.39 21.19 16.94
C GLY A 116 48.13 20.35 16.75
N GLY A 117 47.01 20.98 16.45
CA GLY A 117 45.83 20.25 16.01
C GLY A 117 44.60 21.12 15.79
N TYR A 118 44.65 22.02 14.80
CA TYR A 118 43.44 22.63 14.26
C TYR A 118 42.59 21.53 13.59
N THR A 119 41.66 20.96 14.34
CA THR A 119 40.56 20.21 13.73
C THR A 119 39.48 21.23 13.42
N THR A 120 39.30 21.46 12.13
CA THR A 120 38.39 22.43 11.54
C THR A 120 36.96 22.23 12.02
N ALA A 121 36.35 23.37 12.34
CA ALA A 121 34.97 23.55 12.72
C ALA A 121 33.98 22.83 11.79
N ASN A 122 33.00 22.17 12.41
CA ASN A 122 31.61 22.11 11.95
C ASN A 122 30.76 21.63 13.14
N ALA A 123 30.36 22.59 13.97
CA ALA A 123 29.36 22.42 15.00
C ALA A 123 28.63 23.77 15.20
N GLU A 124 27.90 24.21 14.19
CA GLU A 124 26.76 25.10 14.42
C GLU A 124 25.50 24.22 14.37
N SER A 125 25.12 23.74 15.54
CA SER A 125 23.78 23.25 15.82
C SER A 125 22.93 24.48 16.11
N ASP A 126 22.04 24.83 15.20
CA ASP A 126 21.03 25.86 15.43
C ASP A 126 19.92 25.26 16.31
N TYR A 127 19.98 25.55 17.60
CA TYR A 127 18.92 25.24 18.54
C TYR A 127 18.05 26.49 18.67
N ASP A 128 16.93 26.55 17.96
CA ASP A 128 15.86 27.49 18.30
C ASP A 128 14.65 26.73 18.82
N ARG A 129 14.64 26.61 20.15
CA ARG A 129 13.48 26.23 20.95
C ARG A 129 12.82 27.52 21.43
N GLU A 130 11.96 28.09 20.60
CA GLU A 130 10.96 29.04 21.08
C GLU A 130 9.61 28.32 21.20
N SER A 131 9.19 28.13 22.45
CA SER A 131 7.81 27.90 22.81
C SER A 131 7.37 29.13 23.57
N GLU A 132 6.68 30.05 22.91
CA GLU A 132 5.83 31.05 23.54
C GLU A 132 4.56 31.26 22.71
N ARG A 133 3.53 31.76 23.39
CA ARG A 133 2.10 31.70 23.09
C ARG A 133 1.65 33.00 22.41
N GLU A 134 0.34 33.09 22.14
CA GLU A 134 -0.43 34.24 21.61
C GLU A 134 -0.39 34.37 20.09
N SER A 135 -1.38 34.88 19.36
CA SER A 135 -2.83 35.16 19.48
C SER A 135 -3.18 35.81 18.11
N GLU A 136 -4.47 35.94 17.80
CA GLU A 136 -5.06 36.85 16.80
C GLU A 136 -5.02 36.47 15.31
N GLU A 137 -6.21 36.06 14.84
CA GLU A 137 -7.00 36.70 13.78
C GLU A 137 -6.27 37.45 12.66
N GLY A 138 -6.48 36.99 11.43
CA GLY A 138 -6.11 37.69 10.21
C GLY A 138 -6.71 37.01 8.99
N GLU A 139 -7.92 37.43 8.64
CA GLU A 139 -8.58 37.16 7.36
C GLU A 139 -7.70 37.70 6.22
N ASP A 140 -7.51 36.90 5.16
CA ASP A 140 -7.13 37.41 3.83
C ASP A 140 -7.78 36.51 2.77
N GLU A 141 -9.08 36.74 2.57
CA GLU A 141 -9.73 36.53 1.29
C GLU A 141 -9.22 37.59 0.31
N VAL A 142 -8.52 37.20 -0.75
CA VAL A 142 -8.80 37.56 -2.15
C VAL A 142 -7.59 37.32 -3.06
N SER A 143 -7.90 36.96 -4.31
CA SER A 143 -7.06 37.13 -5.50
C SER A 143 -6.38 35.87 -6.07
N CYS A 144 -7.20 35.03 -6.69
CA CYS A 144 -6.95 34.46 -8.03
C CYS A 144 -8.31 34.27 -8.75
N GLU A 145 -9.01 35.39 -9.00
CA GLU A 145 -10.25 35.49 -9.78
C GLU A 145 -9.91 35.62 -11.28
N THR A 146 -10.82 35.15 -12.16
CA THR A 146 -10.89 35.37 -13.62
C THR A 146 -9.96 34.60 -14.57
N VAL A 147 -10.38 33.38 -14.95
CA VAL A 147 -10.70 33.05 -16.36
C VAL A 147 -11.94 32.14 -16.41
N ARG A 148 -13.11 32.74 -16.60
CA ARG A 148 -14.31 32.02 -17.09
C ARG A 148 -14.44 32.25 -18.59
N THR A 149 -14.34 31.18 -19.36
CA THR A 149 -15.07 31.02 -20.63
C THR A 149 -15.71 29.63 -20.58
N VAL A 150 -16.96 29.54 -20.14
CA VAL A 150 -18.12 29.36 -21.05
C VAL A 150 -17.80 28.40 -22.19
N ARG A 151 -17.94 27.10 -21.92
CA ARG A 151 -18.75 26.17 -22.74
C ARG A 151 -19.49 25.23 -21.79
N ARG A 152 -20.78 25.51 -21.60
CA ARG A 152 -21.77 24.52 -21.18
C ARG A 152 -22.02 23.65 -22.40
N ASP A 153 -21.50 22.44 -22.40
CA ASP A 153 -22.26 21.28 -22.88
C ASP A 153 -21.51 19.99 -22.56
N SER A 154 -22.27 19.03 -22.04
CA SER A 154 -22.01 17.59 -22.03
C SER A 154 -20.80 17.10 -21.22
N LEU A 155 -21.07 16.67 -19.97
CA LEU A 155 -20.85 15.28 -19.52
C LEU A 155 -21.12 15.23 -18.01
N ASP A 156 -22.39 14.96 -17.69
CA ASP A 156 -22.78 14.35 -16.44
C ASP A 156 -22.30 12.89 -16.50
N LEU A 157 -21.02 12.68 -16.16
CA LEU A 157 -20.49 11.35 -15.92
C LEU A 157 -20.92 10.97 -14.51
N VAL A 158 -22.13 10.43 -14.43
CA VAL A 158 -22.46 9.39 -13.45
C VAL A 158 -21.27 8.43 -13.44
N PRO A 159 -20.62 8.17 -12.29
CA PRO A 159 -19.71 7.04 -12.21
C PRO A 159 -20.58 5.81 -12.42
N GLU A 160 -20.60 5.31 -13.65
CA GLU A 160 -21.12 3.99 -13.99
C GLU A 160 -20.28 2.99 -13.20
N ASP A 161 -20.87 2.61 -12.08
CA ASP A 161 -20.52 1.55 -11.17
C ASP A 161 -20.70 0.22 -11.87
N GLU A 162 -19.84 -0.13 -12.82
CA GLU A 162 -19.85 -1.47 -13.42
C GLU A 162 -18.40 -1.91 -13.77
N SER A 163 -17.90 -2.86 -12.96
CA SER A 163 -16.75 -3.77 -13.21
C SER A 163 -15.45 -3.73 -12.35
N PRO A 164 -15.42 -3.29 -11.07
CA PRO A 164 -14.37 -3.70 -10.12
C PRO A 164 -14.69 -5.00 -9.35
N LEU A 165 -15.97 -5.39 -9.30
CA LEU A 165 -16.53 -6.26 -8.26
C LEU A 165 -15.91 -7.67 -8.16
N VAL A 166 -15.39 -8.24 -9.25
CA VAL A 166 -14.83 -9.61 -9.24
C VAL A 166 -13.41 -9.65 -8.67
N LEU A 167 -12.63 -8.58 -8.84
CA LEU A 167 -11.29 -8.47 -8.25
C LEU A 167 -11.38 -8.05 -6.78
N ASP A 168 -12.33 -7.16 -6.46
CA ASP A 168 -12.64 -6.78 -5.07
C ASP A 168 -13.15 -7.98 -4.26
N SER A 169 -14.02 -8.83 -4.82
CA SER A 169 -14.52 -10.01 -4.08
C SER A 169 -13.41 -10.98 -3.65
N LEU A 170 -12.37 -11.16 -4.45
CA LEU A 170 -11.24 -12.05 -4.11
C LEU A 170 -10.27 -11.39 -3.12
N LEU A 171 -10.08 -10.07 -3.25
CA LEU A 171 -9.32 -9.26 -2.30
C LEU A 171 -10.02 -9.22 -0.92
N GLU A 172 -11.34 -9.15 -0.92
CA GLU A 172 -12.22 -9.13 0.25
C GLU A 172 -12.26 -10.49 0.96
N GLU A 173 -12.27 -11.61 0.20
CA GLU A 173 -12.14 -12.96 0.76
C GLU A 173 -10.76 -13.16 1.43
N GLY A 174 -9.69 -12.65 0.82
CA GLY A 174 -8.34 -12.67 1.39
C GLY A 174 -8.20 -11.78 2.63
N LEU A 175 -8.86 -10.62 2.62
CA LEU A 175 -8.95 -9.71 3.77
C LEU A 175 -9.64 -10.40 4.94
N GLY A 176 -10.79 -11.03 4.74
CA GLY A 176 -11.53 -11.70 5.83
C GLY A 176 -10.68 -12.73 6.58
N GLN A 177 -9.95 -13.58 5.86
CA GLN A 177 -9.05 -14.58 6.46
C GLN A 177 -7.91 -13.95 7.26
N LEU A 178 -7.34 -12.86 6.74
CA LEU A 178 -6.29 -12.10 7.41
C LEU A 178 -6.79 -11.48 8.71
N LEU A 179 -7.97 -10.85 8.69
CA LEU A 179 -8.56 -10.23 9.87
C LEU A 179 -8.92 -11.28 10.93
N GLU A 180 -9.46 -12.42 10.53
CA GLU A 180 -9.74 -13.53 11.44
C GLU A 180 -8.44 -14.07 12.08
N GLN A 181 -7.36 -14.15 11.31
CA GLN A 181 -6.05 -14.52 11.85
C GLN A 181 -5.52 -13.49 12.85
N ALA A 182 -5.65 -12.20 12.55
CA ALA A 182 -5.27 -11.12 13.47
C ALA A 182 -6.11 -11.15 14.76
N ASP A 183 -7.41 -11.42 14.67
CA ASP A 183 -8.31 -11.55 15.82
C ASP A 183 -7.89 -12.74 16.72
N ARG A 184 -7.51 -13.88 16.13
CA ARG A 184 -6.97 -15.02 16.89
C ARG A 184 -5.66 -14.67 17.60
N LEU A 185 -4.73 -14.03 16.89
CA LEU A 185 -3.42 -13.64 17.44
C LEU A 185 -3.53 -12.61 18.56
N HIS A 186 -4.47 -11.66 18.46
CA HIS A 186 -4.76 -10.70 19.52
C HIS A 186 -5.21 -11.38 20.84
N SER A 187 -5.99 -12.47 20.74
CA SER A 187 -6.45 -13.24 21.90
C SER A 187 -5.40 -14.21 22.47
N GLY A 188 -4.21 -14.29 21.86
CA GLY A 188 -3.12 -15.17 22.21
C GLY A 188 -2.21 -14.61 23.30
N ASP A 189 -0.98 -15.13 23.35
CA ASP A 189 0.06 -14.66 24.27
C ASP A 189 0.75 -13.38 23.76
N GLU A 190 1.73 -12.87 24.52
CA GLU A 190 2.47 -11.67 24.13
C GLU A 190 3.20 -11.83 22.79
N GLN A 191 3.64 -13.06 22.47
CA GLN A 191 4.32 -13.36 21.23
C GLN A 191 3.32 -13.38 20.05
N ASP A 192 2.16 -14.02 20.23
CA ASP A 192 1.07 -14.02 19.27
C ASP A 192 0.62 -12.59 18.94
N LYS A 193 0.48 -11.72 19.94
CA LYS A 193 0.13 -10.29 19.75
C LYS A 193 1.16 -9.58 18.86
N ARG A 194 2.46 -9.80 19.09
CA ARG A 194 3.54 -9.24 18.24
C ARG A 194 3.47 -9.78 16.82
N GLU A 195 3.18 -11.06 16.65
CA GLU A 195 2.99 -11.68 15.33
C GLU A 195 1.75 -11.12 14.62
N GLY A 196 0.66 -10.89 15.34
CA GLY A 196 -0.55 -10.25 14.84
C GLY A 196 -0.30 -8.82 14.37
N PHE A 197 0.43 -8.04 15.17
CA PHE A 197 0.86 -6.69 14.79
C PHE A 197 1.71 -6.69 13.52
N GLN A 198 2.69 -7.58 13.44
CA GLN A 198 3.57 -7.66 12.27
C GLN A 198 2.85 -8.16 11.01
N LEU A 199 1.89 -9.08 11.16
CA LEU A 199 1.00 -9.54 10.10
C LEU A 199 0.15 -8.40 9.53
N LEU A 200 -0.40 -7.54 10.38
CA LEU A 200 -1.16 -6.37 9.95
C LEU A 200 -0.24 -5.36 9.25
N LEU A 201 0.91 -5.00 9.82
CA LEU A 201 1.86 -4.08 9.18
C LEU A 201 2.30 -4.53 7.79
N ASN A 202 2.59 -5.82 7.61
CA ASN A 202 3.00 -6.39 6.32
C ASN A 202 1.94 -6.22 5.23
N ASN A 203 0.67 -6.11 5.62
CA ASN A 203 -0.47 -5.98 4.70
C ASN A 203 -1.07 -4.56 4.70
N LYS A 204 -0.49 -3.62 5.44
CA LYS A 204 -0.99 -2.24 5.58
C LYS A 204 -1.24 -1.57 4.24
N LEU A 205 -0.28 -1.64 3.31
CA LEU A 205 -0.42 -0.99 2.00
C LEU A 205 -1.56 -1.58 1.15
N ALA A 206 -1.91 -2.85 1.35
CA ALA A 206 -2.99 -3.50 0.61
C ALA A 206 -4.39 -3.13 1.14
N TYR A 207 -4.50 -2.85 2.44
CA TYR A 207 -5.80 -2.71 3.12
C TYR A 207 -5.98 -1.41 3.91
N VAL A 208 -5.11 -0.41 3.74
CA VAL A 208 -5.23 0.90 4.40
C VAL A 208 -6.55 1.63 4.09
N GLY A 209 -7.25 1.26 3.01
CA GLY A 209 -8.58 1.81 2.68
C GLY A 209 -9.74 1.11 3.37
N GLN A 210 -9.49 0.02 4.10
CA GLN A 210 -10.51 -0.84 4.67
C GLN A 210 -10.74 -0.53 6.15
N ARG A 211 -11.99 -0.20 6.50
CA ARG A 211 -12.38 0.12 7.89
C ARG A 211 -12.01 -0.98 8.86
N GLU A 212 -12.37 -2.22 8.50
CA GLU A 212 -12.20 -3.40 9.34
C GLU A 212 -10.73 -3.72 9.64
N PHE A 213 -9.84 -3.34 8.73
CA PHE A 213 -8.40 -3.49 8.89
C PHE A 213 -7.83 -2.43 9.82
N LEU A 214 -8.23 -1.17 9.64
CA LEU A 214 -7.64 -0.04 10.37
C LEU A 214 -7.88 -0.09 11.87
N TRP A 215 -9.10 -0.40 12.33
CA TRP A 215 -9.34 -0.50 13.77
C TRP A 215 -8.61 -1.70 14.41
N ARG A 216 -8.41 -2.79 13.65
CA ARG A 216 -7.60 -3.93 14.12
C ARG A 216 -6.12 -3.59 14.19
N LEU A 217 -5.61 -2.78 13.26
CA LEU A 217 -4.24 -2.27 13.30
C LEU A 217 -4.03 -1.35 14.50
N ALA A 218 -4.94 -0.42 14.76
CA ALA A 218 -4.91 0.42 15.95
C ALA A 218 -4.96 -0.40 17.26
N ARG A 219 -5.82 -1.43 17.32
CA ARG A 219 -5.85 -2.37 18.45
C ARG A 219 -4.50 -3.08 18.63
N ALA A 220 -3.85 -3.49 17.54
CA ALA A 220 -2.53 -4.11 17.62
C ALA A 220 -1.42 -3.11 18.02
N HIS A 221 -1.53 -1.83 17.64
CA HIS A 221 -0.70 -0.76 18.19
C HIS A 221 -0.90 -0.61 19.71
N SER A 222 -2.15 -0.70 20.19
CA SER A 222 -2.46 -0.71 21.62
C SER A 222 -1.83 -1.91 22.34
N ASP A 223 -1.91 -3.12 21.76
CA ASP A 223 -1.21 -4.29 22.31
C ASP A 223 0.29 -4.03 22.44
N MET A 224 0.93 -3.48 21.40
CA MET A 224 2.36 -3.15 21.45
C MET A 224 2.67 -2.09 22.51
N CYS A 225 1.77 -1.11 22.72
CA CYS A 225 1.92 -0.14 23.81
C CYS A 225 1.89 -0.80 25.19
N GLU A 226 1.08 -1.84 25.39
CA GLU A 226 0.99 -2.58 26.66
C GLU A 226 2.19 -3.49 26.88
N LEU A 227 2.73 -4.09 25.82
CA LEU A 227 3.84 -5.04 25.88
C LEU A 227 5.22 -4.37 26.01
N THR A 228 5.35 -3.12 25.58
CA THR A 228 6.64 -2.42 25.55
C THR A 228 6.92 -1.71 26.88
N GLU A 229 8.06 -2.03 27.50
CA GLU A 229 8.52 -1.40 28.74
C GLU A 229 9.14 -0.01 28.52
N ASP A 230 9.72 0.21 27.33
CA ASP A 230 10.37 1.47 26.99
C ASP A 230 9.36 2.60 26.78
N THR A 231 9.61 3.75 27.42
CA THR A 231 8.67 4.86 27.41
C THR A 231 8.61 5.60 26.08
N ASP A 232 9.66 5.53 25.27
CA ASP A 232 9.75 6.24 23.99
C ASP A 232 9.10 5.41 22.89
N GLU A 233 9.42 4.11 22.83
CA GLU A 233 8.77 3.16 21.93
C GLU A 233 7.27 3.06 22.19
N ARG A 234 6.85 3.01 23.47
CA ARG A 234 5.43 3.04 23.83
C ARG A 234 4.73 4.30 23.34
N ARG A 235 5.40 5.46 23.38
CA ARG A 235 4.84 6.70 22.82
C ARG A 235 4.71 6.63 21.32
N SER A 236 5.70 6.07 20.60
CA SER A 236 5.65 5.89 19.14
C SER A 236 4.44 5.06 18.74
N TYR A 237 4.24 3.89 19.37
CA TYR A 237 3.10 3.03 19.06
C TYR A 237 1.76 3.70 19.33
N ALA A 238 1.64 4.46 20.43
CA ALA A 238 0.40 5.17 20.77
C ALA A 238 0.09 6.30 19.79
N THR A 239 1.10 7.05 19.34
CA THR A 239 0.90 8.12 18.36
C THR A 239 0.56 7.55 16.98
N GLU A 240 1.27 6.51 16.53
CA GLU A 240 1.04 5.90 15.23
C GLU A 240 -0.36 5.29 15.12
N GLY A 241 -0.78 4.49 16.13
CA GLY A 241 -2.12 3.90 16.15
C GLY A 241 -3.23 4.96 16.17
N LYS A 242 -3.01 6.06 16.91
CA LYS A 242 -3.95 7.19 16.98
C LYS A 242 -4.08 7.92 15.64
N GLU A 243 -2.98 8.26 14.99
CA GLU A 243 -3.00 8.96 13.70
C GLU A 243 -3.74 8.15 12.63
N GLU A 244 -3.49 6.83 12.58
CA GLU A 244 -4.17 5.94 11.64
C GLU A 244 -5.68 5.88 11.87
N LEU A 245 -6.11 5.85 13.14
CA LEU A 245 -7.51 5.79 13.48
C LEU A 245 -8.23 7.13 13.31
N GLU A 246 -7.56 8.26 13.57
CA GLU A 246 -8.12 9.59 13.28
C GLU A 246 -8.42 9.77 11.79
N LEU A 247 -7.53 9.28 10.92
CA LEU A 247 -7.76 9.24 9.47
C LEU A 247 -8.94 8.34 9.10
N ALA A 248 -9.11 7.23 9.83
CA ALA A 248 -10.24 6.31 9.66
C ALA A 248 -11.57 6.94 10.09
N LEU A 249 -11.61 7.61 11.24
CA LEU A 249 -12.79 8.22 11.84
C LEU A 249 -13.36 9.37 10.99
N GLN A 250 -12.50 10.11 10.27
CA GLN A 250 -12.97 11.11 9.30
C GLN A 250 -13.85 10.49 8.19
N LYS A 251 -13.65 9.21 7.88
CA LYS A 251 -14.41 8.48 6.86
C LYS A 251 -15.54 7.62 7.43
N TRP A 252 -15.38 7.09 8.65
CA TRP A 252 -16.30 6.12 9.27
C TRP A 252 -16.70 6.51 10.70
N ASP A 253 -17.23 7.71 10.84
CA ASP A 253 -17.72 8.29 12.10
C ASP A 253 -18.84 7.47 12.79
N GLN A 254 -19.49 6.55 12.09
CA GLN A 254 -20.54 5.69 12.62
C GLN A 254 -20.04 4.34 13.16
N SER A 255 -18.74 4.06 13.05
CA SER A 255 -18.18 2.76 13.43
C SER A 255 -17.90 2.68 14.94
N ALA A 256 -18.63 1.83 15.66
CA ALA A 256 -18.45 1.67 17.10
C ALA A 256 -17.02 1.21 17.47
N GLU A 257 -16.47 0.25 16.71
CA GLU A 257 -15.10 -0.27 16.96
C GLU A 257 -14.03 0.80 16.73
N CYS A 258 -14.21 1.68 15.74
CA CYS A 258 -13.28 2.79 15.51
C CYS A 258 -13.38 3.88 16.59
N HIS A 259 -14.47 3.94 17.36
CA HIS A 259 -14.56 4.84 18.53
C HIS A 259 -14.05 4.18 19.81
N GLN A 260 -14.03 2.85 19.86
CA GLN A 260 -13.56 2.09 21.01
C GLN A 260 -12.02 2.07 21.08
N TRP A 261 -11.38 1.81 19.96
CA TRP A 261 -9.91 1.76 19.81
C TRP A 261 -9.35 3.15 19.51
#